data_AF-A0A2M7UNV0-F1
#
_entry.id   AF-A0A2M7UNV0-F1
#
_cell.length_a   1.000
_cell.length_b   1.000
_cell.length_c   1.000
_cell.angle_alpha   90.00
_cell.angle_beta   90.00
_cell.angle_gamma   90.00
#
_symmetry.space_group_name_H-M   'P 1'
#
loop_
_entity.id
_entity.type
_entity.pdbx_description
1 polymer ?
#
loop_
_entity_poly.entity_id
_entity_poly.type
_entity_poly.pdbx_seq_one_letter_code
_entity_poly.pdbx_strand_id
1 'polypeptide(L)'
;MKEKIENLLRKINELLVKFDKDFTLIQRNEIEKKINKLLRIKNSTNLNYVLETAEDLLNSIKEQEQTLVEKGYFEKKMHLEMETQKLIKELHRSSAPSSISEDIISKINKWEQSNTGQKQESIPAKFLGKTLAWIKNLFKKPPQIVVIEEQISAYNHQLWEFAKMYFKEPTKEYKDKVKNALKTIWAARKKAVHSLDQAKELIKKREAGQVNTMDIEGKFIEPAIEELNSLTGWLLVFYLFYYFISILITTKNFGLTTIPQGFFIYKSHVFKYILGILFLMHASTSLKINFFQKNIIANLLLPIGFVFGSVLVLLNF
;
A
#
# COMPACT_ATOMS: atom_id res chain seq x y z
N MET A 1 21.16 -0.73 17.13
CA MET A 1 20.65 0.59 17.55
C MET A 1 21.77 1.63 17.66
N LYS A 2 22.91 1.30 18.27
CA LYS A 2 24.13 2.14 18.26
C LYS A 2 24.55 2.61 16.86
N GLU A 3 24.67 1.66 15.94
CA GLU A 3 24.97 1.93 14.51
C GLU A 3 23.92 2.83 13.83
N LYS A 4 22.66 2.79 14.28
CA LYS A 4 21.59 3.65 13.75
C LYS A 4 21.73 5.09 14.23
N ILE A 5 22.08 5.29 15.50
CA ILE A 5 22.33 6.63 16.07
C ILE A 5 23.59 7.23 15.43
N GLU A 6 24.61 6.43 15.17
CA GLU A 6 25.81 6.88 14.44
C GLU A 6 25.51 7.24 12.99
N ASN A 7 24.66 6.46 12.31
CA ASN A 7 24.19 6.81 10.97
C ASN A 7 23.32 8.08 10.97
N LEU A 8 22.46 8.26 11.98
CA LEU A 8 21.64 9.47 12.15
C LEU A 8 22.54 10.69 12.36
N LEU A 9 23.52 10.61 13.28
CA LEU A 9 24.47 11.68 13.55
C LEU A 9 25.31 12.03 12.31
N ARG A 10 25.72 11.03 11.52
CA ARG A 10 26.40 11.27 10.24
C ARG A 10 25.51 12.04 9.26
N LYS A 11 24.27 11.62 9.06
CA LYS A 11 23.32 12.30 8.17
C LYS A 11 22.96 13.70 8.65
N ILE A 12 22.85 13.90 9.97
CA ILE A 12 22.64 15.22 10.57
C ILE A 12 23.85 16.12 10.29
N ASN A 13 25.08 15.62 10.46
CA ASN A 13 26.28 16.38 10.14
C ASN A 13 26.37 16.73 8.65
N GLU A 14 26.04 15.79 7.75
CA GLU A 14 25.97 16.05 6.30
C GLU A 14 24.95 17.16 5.97
N LEU A 15 23.78 17.13 6.61
CA LEU A 15 22.75 18.15 6.47
C LEU A 15 23.22 19.50 7.01
N LEU A 16 23.84 19.54 8.19
CA LEU A 16 24.36 20.78 8.76
C LEU A 16 25.48 21.40 7.92
N VAL A 17 26.37 20.59 7.34
CA VAL A 17 27.41 21.08 6.40
C VAL A 17 26.77 21.70 5.16
N LYS A 18 25.70 21.11 4.64
CA LYS A 18 24.98 21.60 3.46
C LYS A 18 24.25 22.93 3.70
N PHE A 19 23.78 23.16 4.93
CA PHE A 19 23.04 24.37 5.32
C PHE A 19 23.86 25.30 6.25
N ASP A 20 25.16 25.07 6.41
CA ASP A 20 26.01 25.76 7.40
C ASP A 20 25.94 27.28 7.24
N LYS A 21 25.99 27.79 6.01
CA LYS A 21 25.93 29.23 5.72
C LYS A 21 24.55 29.86 5.98
N ASP A 22 23.50 29.05 6.09
CA ASP A 22 22.12 29.54 6.19
C ASP A 22 21.66 29.71 7.66
N PHE A 23 22.32 29.01 8.60
CA PHE A 23 22.06 29.12 10.04
C PHE A 23 22.84 30.27 10.70
N THR A 24 22.17 30.97 11.61
CA THR A 24 22.81 31.96 12.49
C THR A 24 23.71 31.28 13.52
N LEU A 25 24.67 32.02 14.08
CA LEU A 25 25.60 31.51 15.08
C LEU A 25 24.89 30.95 16.33
N ILE A 26 23.78 31.58 16.73
CA ILE A 26 22.98 31.15 17.88
C ILE A 26 22.35 29.78 17.62
N GLN A 27 21.76 29.59 16.43
CA GLN A 27 21.10 28.35 16.04
C GLN A 27 22.08 27.19 15.90
N ARG A 28 23.28 27.45 15.37
CA ARG A 28 24.35 26.43 15.30
C ARG A 28 24.77 25.96 16.69
N ASN A 29 24.95 26.90 17.62
CA ASN A 29 25.33 26.58 19.00
C ASN A 29 24.24 25.75 19.71
N GLU A 30 22.95 25.99 19.44
CA GLU A 30 21.85 25.20 19.99
C GLU A 30 21.82 23.77 19.44
N ILE A 31 21.98 23.62 18.11
CA ILE A 31 22.05 22.32 17.44
C ILE A 31 23.27 21.55 17.94
N GLU A 32 24.43 22.19 18.07
CA GLU A 32 25.67 21.58 18.55
C GLU A 32 25.56 21.13 20.02
N LYS A 33 24.90 21.91 20.88
CA LYS A 33 24.57 21.48 22.25
C LYS A 33 23.73 20.20 22.26
N LYS A 34 22.73 20.11 21.38
CA LYS A 34 21.87 18.91 21.26
C LYS A 34 22.61 17.71 20.66
N ILE A 35 23.50 17.92 19.68
CA ILE A 35 24.40 16.88 19.16
C ILE A 35 25.31 16.36 20.27
N ASN A 36 25.93 17.25 21.04
CA ASN A 36 26.80 16.88 22.16
C ASN A 36 26.04 16.11 23.24
N LYS A 37 24.79 16.50 23.53
CA LYS A 37 23.90 15.74 24.43
C LYS A 37 23.65 14.33 23.87
N LEU A 38 23.30 14.21 22.58
CA LEU A 38 23.02 12.93 21.93
C LEU A 38 24.26 12.02 21.90
N LEU A 39 25.45 12.58 21.62
CA LEU A 39 26.73 11.86 21.63
C LEU A 39 27.07 11.30 23.02
N ARG A 40 26.78 12.03 24.09
CA ARG A 40 27.00 11.58 25.47
C ARG A 40 26.08 10.41 25.84
N ILE A 41 24.84 10.46 25.38
CA ILE A 41 23.82 9.47 25.76
C ILE A 41 23.68 8.32 24.75
N LYS A 42 24.40 8.34 23.62
CA LYS A 42 24.26 7.34 22.54
C LYS A 42 24.47 5.88 22.99
N ASN A 43 25.23 5.70 24.07
CA ASN A 43 25.53 4.41 24.67
C ASN A 43 24.65 4.07 25.88
N SER A 44 23.66 4.91 26.21
CA SER A 44 22.72 4.69 27.30
C SER A 44 21.89 3.42 27.09
N THR A 45 21.57 2.74 28.18
CA THR A 45 20.64 1.60 28.19
C THR A 45 19.19 2.03 28.04
N ASN A 46 18.86 3.30 28.32
CA ASN A 46 17.53 3.86 28.13
C ASN A 46 17.33 4.31 26.67
N LEU A 47 16.87 3.38 25.84
CA LEU A 47 16.68 3.60 24.40
C LEU A 47 15.61 4.65 24.09
N ASN A 48 14.55 4.73 24.90
CA ASN A 48 13.49 5.73 24.73
C ASN A 48 14.01 7.14 24.92
N TYR A 49 14.85 7.35 25.94
CA TYR A 49 15.49 8.66 26.19
C TYR A 49 16.45 9.07 25.06
N VAL A 50 17.13 8.10 24.44
CA VAL A 50 18.01 8.36 23.28
C VAL A 50 17.20 8.72 22.04
N LEU A 51 16.07 8.04 21.81
CA LEU A 51 15.15 8.33 20.71
C LEU A 51 14.50 9.70 20.87
N GLU A 52 14.00 10.03 22.05
CA GLU A 52 13.41 11.33 22.38
C GLU A 52 14.41 12.46 22.18
N THR A 53 15.66 12.28 22.65
CA THR A 53 16.71 13.30 22.45
C THR A 53 17.10 13.45 20.96
N ALA A 54 17.04 12.36 20.18
CA ALA A 54 17.28 12.42 18.74
C ALA A 54 16.14 13.11 17.99
N GLU A 55 14.90 12.88 18.42
CA GLU A 55 13.71 13.55 17.90
C GLU A 55 13.72 15.04 18.24
N ASP A 56 14.06 15.41 19.47
CA ASP A 56 14.24 16.79 19.91
C ASP A 56 15.29 17.55 19.09
N LEU A 57 16.36 16.86 18.67
CA LEU A 57 17.38 17.42 17.81
C LEU A 57 16.83 17.68 16.39
N LEU A 58 16.12 16.70 15.81
CA LEU A 58 15.51 16.83 14.49
C LEU A 58 14.42 17.91 14.46
N ASN A 59 13.61 18.00 15.51
CA ASN A 59 12.59 19.04 15.65
C ASN A 59 13.22 20.43 15.76
N SER A 60 14.32 20.58 16.49
CA SER A 60 15.03 21.87 16.54
C SER A 60 15.70 22.25 15.22
N ILE A 61 16.11 21.29 14.39
CA ILE A 61 16.57 21.55 13.02
C ILE A 61 15.39 22.01 12.14
N LYS A 62 14.23 21.36 12.27
CA LYS A 62 12.99 21.74 11.59
C LYS A 62 12.53 23.15 11.96
N GLU A 63 12.63 23.53 13.23
CA GLU A 63 12.26 24.88 13.69
C GLU A 63 13.09 25.98 13.00
N GLN A 64 14.33 25.67 12.57
CA GLN A 64 15.17 26.62 11.82
C GLN A 64 14.66 26.89 10.40
N GLU A 65 13.69 26.13 9.89
CA GLU A 65 13.04 26.40 8.61
C GLU A 65 12.33 27.75 8.60
N GLN A 66 11.87 28.25 9.75
CA GLN A 66 11.22 29.56 9.84
C GLN A 66 12.18 30.69 9.44
N THR A 67 13.45 30.59 9.83
CA THR A 67 14.49 31.55 9.46
C THR A 67 14.84 31.50 7.97
N LEU A 68 14.66 30.34 7.31
CA LEU A 68 14.82 30.23 5.85
C LEU A 68 13.66 30.89 5.08
N VAL A 69 12.44 30.85 5.65
CA VAL A 69 11.26 31.53 5.11
C VAL A 69 11.43 33.05 5.19
N GLU A 70 11.91 33.57 6.32
CA GLU A 70 12.18 35.00 6.52
C GLU A 70 13.24 35.56 5.55
N LYS A 71 14.17 34.71 5.10
CA LYS A 71 15.22 35.06 4.12
C LYS A 71 14.81 34.80 2.66
N GLY A 72 13.59 34.31 2.40
CA GLY A 72 13.08 34.05 1.05
C GLY A 72 13.62 32.79 0.37
N TYR A 73 14.29 31.89 1.10
CA TYR A 73 14.90 30.66 0.54
C TYR A 73 13.94 29.46 0.56
N PHE A 74 12.84 29.56 -0.19
CA PHE A 74 11.76 28.56 -0.20
C PHE A 74 12.19 27.15 -0.64
N GLU A 75 13.07 27.03 -1.64
CA GLU A 75 13.56 25.74 -2.13
C GLU A 75 14.44 25.03 -1.09
N LYS A 76 15.32 25.79 -0.43
CA LYS A 76 16.18 25.28 0.64
C LYS A 76 15.36 24.82 1.84
N LYS A 77 14.30 25.56 2.19
CA LYS A 77 13.35 25.19 3.23
C LYS A 77 12.64 23.88 2.92
N MET A 78 12.09 23.74 1.71
CA MET A 78 11.42 22.50 1.29
C MET A 78 12.38 21.30 1.32
N HIS A 79 13.63 21.50 0.92
CA HIS A 79 14.67 20.47 0.98
C HIS A 79 15.02 20.07 2.42
N LEU A 80 15.21 21.05 3.32
CA LEU A 80 15.48 20.82 4.73
C LEU A 80 14.30 20.09 5.41
N GLU A 81 13.08 20.48 5.10
CA GLU A 81 11.85 19.87 5.62
C GLU A 81 11.72 18.41 5.20
N MET A 82 11.95 18.13 3.91
CA MET A 82 11.91 16.77 3.38
C MET A 82 12.97 15.86 4.02
N GLU A 83 14.20 16.33 4.16
CA GLU A 83 15.27 15.54 4.76
C GLU A 83 15.04 15.31 6.25
N THR A 84 14.59 16.34 6.98
CA THR A 84 14.30 16.25 8.42
C THR A 84 13.12 15.30 8.68
N GLN A 85 12.04 15.39 7.90
CA GLN A 85 10.90 14.46 8.00
C GLN A 85 11.29 13.02 7.64
N LYS A 86 12.19 12.84 6.68
CA LYS A 86 12.71 11.51 6.34
C LYS A 86 13.50 10.90 7.51
N LEU A 87 14.35 11.70 8.17
CA LEU A 87 15.12 11.25 9.33
C LEU A 87 14.22 10.93 10.53
N ILE A 88 13.18 11.72 10.80
CA ILE A 88 12.17 11.43 11.85
C ILE A 88 11.46 10.10 11.55
N LYS A 89 11.04 9.88 10.31
CA LYS A 89 10.42 8.60 9.90
C LYS A 89 11.38 7.41 10.02
N GLU A 90 12.65 7.60 9.69
CA GLU A 90 13.68 6.56 9.88
C GLU A 90 13.90 6.25 11.38
N LEU A 91 13.76 7.24 12.26
CA LEU A 91 13.85 7.11 13.72
C LEU A 91 12.64 6.31 14.28
N HIS A 92 11.42 6.63 13.85
CA HIS A 92 10.18 6.02 14.34
C HIS A 92 9.85 4.65 13.74
N ARG A 93 10.43 4.29 12.58
CA ARG A 93 10.28 2.97 11.95
C ARG A 93 10.72 1.78 12.81
N SER A 94 11.34 2.01 13.97
CA SER A 94 11.71 0.95 14.92
C SER A 94 10.95 0.91 16.24
N SER A 95 10.00 1.82 16.48
CA SER A 95 9.25 1.91 17.76
C SER A 95 7.76 1.61 17.65
N ALA A 96 7.17 1.58 16.45
CA ALA A 96 5.77 1.22 16.26
C ALA A 96 5.62 -0.21 15.70
N PRO A 97 4.64 -1.01 16.17
CA PRO A 97 4.26 -2.24 15.47
C PRO A 97 3.80 -1.83 14.07
N SER A 98 4.53 -2.29 13.06
CA SER A 98 4.23 -2.00 11.65
C SER A 98 2.77 -2.32 11.39
N SER A 99 1.99 -1.31 10.99
CA SER A 99 0.64 -1.54 10.50
C SER A 99 0.68 -2.59 9.39
N ILE A 100 -0.39 -3.37 9.21
CA ILE A 100 -0.47 -4.41 8.15
C ILE A 100 -0.11 -3.80 6.78
N SER A 101 -0.47 -2.54 6.53
CA SER A 101 -0.07 -1.77 5.35
C SER A 101 1.44 -1.57 5.23
N GLU A 102 2.15 -1.25 6.32
CA GLU A 102 3.60 -1.08 6.31
C GLU A 102 4.36 -2.40 6.16
N ASP A 103 3.86 -3.49 6.76
CA ASP A 103 4.44 -4.82 6.60
C ASP A 103 4.31 -5.29 5.14
N ILE A 104 3.13 -5.11 4.53
CA ILE A 104 2.90 -5.39 3.11
C ILE A 104 3.82 -4.54 2.23
N ILE A 105 3.91 -3.22 2.46
CA ILE A 105 4.80 -2.34 1.69
C ILE A 105 6.28 -2.74 1.87
N SER A 106 6.69 -3.15 3.07
CA SER A 106 8.05 -3.58 3.34
C SER A 106 8.41 -4.89 2.64
N LYS A 107 7.47 -5.84 2.57
CA LYS A 107 7.61 -7.11 1.84
C LYS A 107 7.67 -6.88 0.34
N ILE A 108 6.84 -5.98 -0.19
CA ILE A 108 6.88 -5.56 -1.60
C ILE A 108 8.25 -4.94 -1.93
N ASN A 109 8.75 -4.02 -1.11
CA ASN A 109 10.05 -3.37 -1.34
C ASN A 109 11.23 -4.36 -1.25
N LYS A 110 11.17 -5.34 -0.33
CA LYS A 110 12.18 -6.41 -0.22
C LYS A 110 12.18 -7.30 -1.46
N TRP A 111 11.01 -7.65 -1.99
CA TRP A 111 10.87 -8.42 -3.22
C TRP A 111 11.37 -7.65 -4.46
N GLU A 112 11.06 -6.35 -4.56
CA GLU A 112 11.60 -5.47 -5.60
C GLU A 112 13.14 -5.43 -5.51
N GLN A 113 13.71 -5.21 -4.32
CA GLN A 113 15.16 -5.17 -4.14
C GLN A 113 15.85 -6.51 -4.45
N SER A 114 15.26 -7.65 -4.09
CA SER A 114 15.86 -8.96 -4.36
C SER A 114 15.83 -9.34 -5.84
N ASN A 115 14.83 -8.87 -6.60
CA ASN A 115 14.66 -9.24 -8.02
C ASN A 115 15.19 -8.21 -9.01
N THR A 116 15.34 -6.93 -8.63
CA THR A 116 15.88 -5.90 -9.52
C THR A 116 17.42 -5.98 -9.64
N GLY A 117 18.10 -6.67 -8.71
CA GLY A 117 19.54 -6.89 -8.75
C GLY A 117 20.02 -7.96 -9.74
N GLN A 118 19.12 -8.81 -10.24
CA GLN A 118 19.45 -9.83 -11.24
C GLN A 118 18.99 -9.36 -12.63
N LYS A 119 19.96 -9.08 -13.51
CA LYS A 119 19.83 -8.50 -14.87
C LYS A 119 18.98 -9.28 -15.89
N GLN A 120 18.16 -10.24 -15.49
CA GLN A 120 17.23 -10.93 -16.39
C GLN A 120 15.80 -10.62 -16.00
N GLU A 121 15.31 -9.49 -16.55
CA GLU A 121 13.89 -9.14 -16.51
C GLU A 121 13.10 -10.13 -17.38
N SER A 122 12.71 -11.25 -16.78
CA SER A 122 11.68 -12.11 -17.37
C SER A 122 10.37 -11.32 -17.48
N ILE A 123 9.66 -11.46 -18.60
CA ILE A 123 8.35 -10.86 -18.88
C ILE A 123 7.36 -10.98 -17.68
N PRO A 124 7.28 -12.12 -16.95
CA PRO A 124 6.44 -12.20 -15.75
C PRO A 124 6.85 -11.27 -14.60
N ALA A 125 8.14 -10.95 -14.43
CA ALA A 125 8.61 -10.04 -13.38
C ALA A 125 8.16 -8.58 -13.61
N LYS A 126 8.04 -8.15 -14.88
CA LYS A 126 7.49 -6.82 -15.23
C LYS A 126 6.01 -6.71 -14.92
N PHE A 127 5.24 -7.78 -15.17
CA PHE A 127 3.81 -7.81 -14.88
C PHE A 127 3.54 -7.81 -13.38
N LEU A 128 4.30 -8.61 -12.61
CA LEU A 128 4.25 -8.61 -11.15
C LEU A 128 4.72 -7.28 -10.53
N GLY A 129 5.74 -6.63 -11.09
CA GLY A 129 6.17 -5.30 -10.66
C GLY A 129 5.06 -4.25 -10.82
N LYS A 130 4.33 -4.28 -11.94
CA LYS A 130 3.18 -3.37 -12.16
C LYS A 130 2.02 -3.63 -11.19
N THR A 131 1.67 -4.89 -10.95
CA THR A 131 0.57 -5.23 -10.01
C THR A 131 0.94 -4.90 -8.57
N LEU A 132 2.19 -5.14 -8.15
CA LEU A 132 2.67 -4.77 -6.82
C LEU A 132 2.77 -3.24 -6.65
N ALA A 133 3.13 -2.50 -7.68
CA ALA A 133 3.09 -1.03 -7.66
C ALA A 133 1.66 -0.49 -7.51
N TRP A 134 0.68 -1.12 -8.16
CA TRP A 134 -0.74 -0.80 -8.00
C TRP A 134 -1.23 -1.06 -6.57
N ILE A 135 -0.89 -2.23 -6.00
CA ILE A 135 -1.19 -2.58 -4.59
C ILE A 135 -0.53 -1.56 -3.64
N LYS A 136 0.74 -1.20 -3.87
CA LYS A 136 1.49 -0.22 -3.07
C LYS A 136 0.84 1.17 -3.10
N ASN A 137 0.24 1.56 -4.22
CA ASN A 137 -0.48 2.84 -4.33
C ASN A 137 -1.84 2.79 -3.62
N LEU A 138 -2.55 1.66 -3.65
CA LEU A 138 -3.79 1.45 -2.88
C LEU A 138 -3.57 1.51 -1.37
N PHE A 139 -2.41 1.07 -0.87
CA PHE A 139 -2.10 1.06 0.56
C PHE A 139 -1.31 2.29 1.05
N LYS A 140 -0.88 3.19 0.17
CA LYS A 140 -0.28 4.47 0.56
C LYS A 140 -1.37 5.44 0.98
N LYS A 141 -1.72 5.44 2.27
CA LYS A 141 -2.49 6.55 2.84
C LYS A 141 -1.72 7.87 2.64
N PRO A 142 -2.33 8.91 2.07
CA PRO A 142 -1.71 10.23 1.97
C PRO A 142 -1.30 10.72 3.36
N PRO A 143 -0.12 11.34 3.51
CA PRO A 143 0.38 11.80 4.81
C PRO A 143 -0.60 12.74 5.52
N GLN A 144 -1.39 13.51 4.75
CA GLN A 144 -2.44 14.40 5.28
C GLN A 144 -3.56 13.64 6.00
N ILE A 145 -3.98 12.46 5.49
CA ILE A 145 -5.01 11.64 6.13
C ILE A 145 -4.50 11.05 7.44
N VAL A 146 -3.25 10.57 7.45
CA VAL A 146 -2.64 9.95 8.64
C VAL A 146 -2.56 10.96 9.79
N VAL A 147 -2.10 12.18 9.51
CA VAL A 147 -2.01 13.24 10.53
C VAL A 147 -3.38 13.60 11.10
N ILE A 148 -4.43 13.68 10.27
CA ILE A 148 -5.78 13.98 10.75
C ILE A 148 -6.36 12.81 11.55
N GLU A 149 -6.12 11.55 11.14
CA GLU A 149 -6.52 10.35 11.89
C GLU A 149 -5.84 10.31 13.27
N GLU A 150 -4.56 10.64 13.36
CA GLU A 150 -3.81 10.75 14.61
C GLU A 150 -4.36 11.87 15.51
N GLN A 151 -4.66 13.05 14.95
CA GLN A 151 -5.31 14.14 15.70
C GLN A 151 -6.68 13.73 16.25
N ILE A 152 -7.50 13.02 15.48
CA ILE A 152 -8.79 12.50 15.94
C ILE A 152 -8.59 11.49 17.08
N SER A 153 -7.59 10.62 16.98
CA SER A 153 -7.23 9.67 18.03
C SER A 153 -6.84 10.38 19.32
N ALA A 154 -5.99 11.41 19.23
CA ALA A 154 -5.59 12.24 20.37
C ALA A 154 -6.80 12.92 21.03
N TYR A 155 -7.73 13.48 20.24
CA TYR A 155 -8.96 14.06 20.79
C TYR A 155 -9.85 13.03 21.47
N ASN A 156 -9.98 11.81 20.93
CA ASN A 156 -10.73 10.74 21.58
C ASN A 156 -10.12 10.37 22.94
N HIS A 157 -8.80 10.29 23.02
CA HIS A 157 -8.11 10.01 24.28
C HIS A 157 -8.33 11.13 25.30
N GLN A 158 -8.21 12.39 24.89
CA GLN A 158 -8.48 13.54 25.75
C GLN A 158 -9.94 13.56 26.24
N LEU A 159 -10.91 13.30 25.37
CA LEU A 159 -12.32 13.20 25.76
C LEU A 159 -12.53 12.13 26.83
N TRP A 160 -11.85 10.98 26.70
CA TRP A 160 -11.94 9.91 27.68
C TRP A 160 -11.34 10.31 29.03
N GLU A 161 -10.17 10.95 29.04
CA GLU A 161 -9.54 11.44 30.27
C GLU A 161 -10.40 12.51 30.97
N PHE A 162 -10.94 13.48 30.22
CA PHE A 162 -11.83 14.49 30.79
C PHE A 162 -13.17 13.91 31.27
N ALA A 163 -13.72 12.92 30.57
CA ALA A 163 -14.91 12.21 31.04
C ALA A 163 -14.63 11.48 32.36
N LYS A 164 -13.47 10.81 32.46
CA LYS A 164 -13.02 10.16 33.70
C LYS A 164 -12.83 11.16 34.84
N MET A 165 -12.25 12.33 34.57
CA MET A 165 -12.14 13.42 35.56
C MET A 165 -13.50 13.93 36.03
N TYR A 166 -14.46 14.11 35.10
CA TYR A 166 -15.82 14.55 35.42
C TYR A 166 -16.53 13.65 36.43
N PHE A 167 -16.32 12.33 36.32
CA PHE A 167 -16.91 11.35 37.24
C PHE A 167 -16.14 11.18 38.56
N LYS A 168 -14.84 11.51 38.60
CA LYS A 168 -14.00 11.36 39.80
C LYS A 168 -14.07 12.53 40.77
N GLU A 169 -14.27 13.75 40.27
CA GLU A 169 -14.18 14.97 41.08
C GLU A 169 -15.53 15.32 41.72
N PRO A 170 -15.58 15.62 43.04
CA PRO A 170 -16.84 15.89 43.75
C PRO A 170 -17.31 17.34 43.62
N THR A 171 -16.44 18.31 43.34
CA THR A 171 -16.76 19.75 43.39
C THR A 171 -17.48 20.24 42.13
N LYS A 172 -18.54 21.05 42.31
CA LYS A 172 -19.39 21.54 41.22
C LYS A 172 -18.65 22.47 40.26
N GLU A 173 -17.81 23.37 40.79
CA GLU A 173 -17.00 24.29 39.98
C GLU A 173 -16.02 23.56 39.05
N TYR A 174 -15.44 22.45 39.52
CA TYR A 174 -14.52 21.64 38.73
C TYR A 174 -15.27 20.90 37.60
N LYS A 175 -16.46 20.36 37.91
CA LYS A 175 -17.33 19.73 36.90
C LYS A 175 -17.73 20.70 35.79
N ASP A 176 -18.00 21.97 36.11
CA ASP A 176 -18.34 22.98 35.10
C ASP A 176 -17.13 23.32 34.21
N LYS A 177 -15.92 23.41 34.78
CA LYS A 177 -14.68 23.58 33.99
C LYS A 177 -14.42 22.39 33.06
N VAL A 178 -14.57 21.16 33.58
CA VAL A 178 -14.39 19.92 32.78
C VAL A 178 -15.45 19.82 31.69
N LYS A 179 -16.70 20.18 31.97
CA LYS A 179 -17.79 20.21 30.98
C LYS A 179 -17.49 21.18 29.84
N ASN A 180 -16.96 22.36 30.15
CA ASN A 180 -16.55 23.34 29.14
C ASN A 180 -15.35 22.83 28.32
N ALA A 181 -14.37 22.18 28.95
CA ALA A 181 -13.25 21.55 28.25
C ALA A 181 -13.72 20.43 27.30
N LEU A 182 -14.60 19.54 27.77
CA LEU A 182 -15.22 18.49 26.95
C LEU A 182 -15.94 19.05 25.73
N LYS A 183 -16.73 20.13 25.91
CA LYS A 183 -17.44 20.78 24.81
C LYS A 183 -16.47 21.34 23.76
N THR A 184 -15.38 21.97 24.20
CA THR A 184 -14.34 22.52 23.31
C THR A 184 -13.63 21.41 22.53
N ILE A 185 -13.20 20.34 23.21
CA ILE A 185 -12.52 19.21 22.57
C ILE A 185 -13.46 18.48 21.60
N TRP A 186 -14.73 18.32 21.96
CA TRP A 186 -15.73 17.72 21.08
C TRP A 186 -15.93 18.54 19.80
N ALA A 187 -15.99 19.87 19.92
CA ALA A 187 -16.09 20.76 18.77
C ALA A 187 -14.84 20.67 17.88
N ALA A 188 -13.64 20.60 18.47
CA ALA A 188 -12.39 20.42 17.74
C ALA A 188 -12.34 19.06 17.01
N ARG A 189 -12.75 17.98 17.69
CA ARG A 189 -12.89 16.64 17.08
C ARG A 189 -13.84 16.67 15.88
N LYS A 190 -15.02 17.30 16.02
CA LYS A 190 -16.00 17.39 14.93
C LYS A 190 -15.42 18.13 13.72
N LYS A 191 -14.64 19.20 13.95
CA LYS A 191 -13.91 19.91 12.88
C LYS A 191 -12.87 19.01 12.22
N ALA A 192 -12.06 18.28 12.99
CA ALA A 192 -11.05 17.36 12.44
C ALA A 192 -11.67 16.23 11.62
N VAL A 193 -12.78 15.64 12.06
CA VAL A 193 -13.55 14.65 11.29
C VAL A 193 -14.06 15.26 9.99
N HIS A 194 -14.61 16.47 10.02
CA HIS A 194 -15.05 17.15 8.80
C HIS A 194 -13.89 17.43 7.83
N SER A 195 -12.74 17.86 8.34
CA SER A 195 -11.52 18.04 7.53
C SER A 195 -11.02 16.71 6.94
N LEU A 196 -11.16 15.59 7.65
CA LEU A 196 -10.84 14.26 7.13
C LEU A 196 -11.74 13.91 5.94
N ASP A 197 -13.04 14.14 6.06
CA ASP A 197 -14.00 13.87 5.01
C ASP A 197 -13.75 14.76 3.79
N GLN A 198 -13.48 16.05 3.99
CA GLN A 198 -13.11 16.97 2.92
C GLN A 198 -11.80 16.57 2.24
N ALA A 199 -10.77 16.18 3.01
CA ALA A 199 -9.50 15.71 2.45
C ALA A 199 -9.71 14.44 1.60
N LYS A 200 -10.50 13.49 2.09
CA LYS A 200 -10.88 12.29 1.33
C LYS A 200 -11.64 12.62 0.05
N GLU A 201 -12.59 13.56 0.09
CA GLU A 201 -13.29 14.02 -1.10
C GLU A 201 -12.37 14.72 -2.11
N LEU A 202 -11.46 15.57 -1.64
CA LEU A 202 -10.50 16.26 -2.50
C LEU A 202 -9.53 15.29 -3.15
N ILE A 203 -9.07 14.27 -2.41
CA ILE A 203 -8.25 13.19 -2.96
C ILE A 203 -9.05 12.41 -4.00
N LYS A 204 -10.29 12.01 -3.68
CA LYS A 204 -11.17 11.31 -4.62
C LYS A 204 -11.46 12.13 -5.87
N LYS A 205 -11.65 13.45 -5.76
CA LYS A 205 -11.86 14.37 -6.89
C LYS A 205 -10.59 14.58 -7.70
N ARG A 206 -9.42 14.63 -7.06
CA ARG A 206 -8.12 14.74 -7.73
C ARG A 206 -7.77 13.44 -8.46
N GLU A 207 -8.05 12.30 -7.84
CA GLU A 207 -7.95 10.98 -8.46
C GLU A 207 -8.95 10.88 -9.61
N ALA A 208 -10.21 11.24 -9.43
CA ALA A 208 -11.20 11.27 -10.52
C ALA A 208 -10.83 12.25 -11.66
N GLY A 209 -10.17 13.37 -11.35
CA GLY A 209 -9.64 14.31 -12.33
C GLY A 209 -8.39 13.80 -13.06
N GLN A 210 -7.55 12.98 -12.41
CA GLN A 210 -6.45 12.21 -13.02
C GLN A 210 -6.94 10.91 -13.69
N VAL A 211 -8.15 10.45 -13.43
CA VAL A 211 -8.71 9.25 -14.08
C VAL A 211 -8.97 9.50 -15.57
N ASN A 212 -9.11 10.74 -16.02
CA ASN A 212 -9.12 11.05 -17.45
C ASN A 212 -7.77 10.75 -18.16
N THR A 213 -6.66 10.57 -17.42
CA THR A 213 -5.39 10.07 -17.99
C THR A 213 -5.07 8.62 -17.60
N MET A 214 -5.72 8.02 -16.59
CA MET A 214 -5.67 6.57 -16.31
C MET A 214 -6.68 5.74 -17.13
N ASP A 215 -7.56 6.39 -17.88
CA ASP A 215 -8.43 5.74 -18.88
C ASP A 215 -7.65 5.10 -20.04
N ILE A 216 -6.32 5.25 -20.05
CA ILE A 216 -5.43 4.61 -21.02
C ILE A 216 -5.13 3.15 -20.63
N GLU A 217 -5.03 2.77 -19.35
CA GLU A 217 -4.73 1.38 -18.96
C GLU A 217 -5.99 0.49 -18.83
N GLY A 218 -7.13 1.06 -18.41
CA GLY A 218 -8.42 0.34 -18.41
C GLY A 218 -8.88 -0.07 -19.80
N LYS A 219 -8.61 0.77 -20.80
CA LYS A 219 -8.89 0.50 -22.22
C LYS A 219 -8.08 -0.62 -22.85
N PHE A 220 -6.99 -1.11 -22.23
CA PHE A 220 -6.25 -2.27 -22.76
C PHE A 220 -6.68 -3.58 -22.13
N ILE A 221 -7.14 -3.57 -20.88
CA ILE A 221 -7.48 -4.81 -20.14
C ILE A 221 -8.87 -5.30 -20.52
N GLU A 222 -9.85 -4.41 -20.69
CA GLU A 222 -11.20 -4.81 -21.10
C GLU A 222 -11.21 -5.50 -22.48
N PRO A 223 -10.57 -4.94 -23.54
CA PRO A 223 -10.49 -5.63 -24.83
C PRO A 223 -9.74 -6.96 -24.75
N ALA A 224 -8.66 -7.03 -23.96
CA ALA A 224 -7.91 -8.27 -23.82
C ALA A 224 -8.74 -9.38 -23.15
N ILE A 225 -9.56 -9.06 -22.15
CA ILE A 225 -10.45 -10.03 -21.49
C ILE A 225 -11.58 -10.46 -22.44
N GLU A 226 -12.12 -9.54 -23.24
CA GLU A 226 -13.14 -9.84 -24.24
C GLU A 226 -12.60 -10.72 -25.38
N GLU A 227 -11.41 -10.41 -25.90
CA GLU A 227 -10.71 -11.22 -26.90
C GLU A 227 -10.40 -12.61 -26.34
N LEU A 228 -9.89 -12.70 -25.11
CA LEU A 228 -9.60 -13.96 -24.45
C LEU A 228 -10.86 -14.80 -24.24
N ASN A 229 -11.99 -14.16 -23.88
CA ASN A 229 -13.27 -14.83 -23.74
C ASN A 229 -13.78 -15.37 -25.09
N SER A 230 -13.66 -14.59 -26.16
CA SER A 230 -14.00 -14.99 -27.51
C SER A 230 -13.15 -16.18 -27.98
N LEU A 231 -11.82 -16.07 -27.82
CA LEU A 231 -10.86 -17.11 -28.18
C LEU A 231 -11.13 -18.42 -27.42
N THR A 232 -11.28 -18.36 -26.09
CA THR A 232 -11.56 -19.53 -25.26
C THR A 232 -12.92 -20.14 -25.59
N GLY A 233 -13.92 -19.33 -25.95
CA GLY A 233 -15.22 -19.80 -26.40
C GLY A 233 -15.13 -20.60 -27.71
N TRP A 234 -14.43 -20.06 -28.71
CA TRP A 234 -14.19 -20.77 -29.97
C TRP A 234 -13.40 -22.07 -29.77
N LEU A 235 -12.33 -22.02 -28.99
CA LEU A 235 -11.58 -23.22 -28.62
C LEU A 235 -12.48 -24.25 -27.97
N LEU A 236 -13.29 -23.86 -26.97
CA LEU A 236 -14.21 -24.77 -26.30
C LEU A 236 -15.16 -25.46 -27.30
N VAL A 237 -15.72 -24.71 -28.25
CA VAL A 237 -16.58 -25.25 -29.31
C VAL A 237 -15.82 -26.27 -30.15
N PHE A 238 -14.61 -25.95 -30.62
CA PHE A 238 -13.79 -26.89 -31.39
C PHE A 238 -13.47 -28.17 -30.62
N TYR A 239 -13.05 -28.04 -29.36
CA TYR A 239 -12.70 -29.19 -28.51
C TYR A 239 -13.92 -30.06 -28.20
N LEU A 240 -15.08 -29.46 -27.90
CA LEU A 240 -16.33 -30.19 -27.69
C LEU A 240 -16.78 -30.90 -28.96
N PHE A 241 -16.75 -30.21 -30.10
CA PHE A 241 -17.12 -30.81 -31.39
C PHE A 241 -16.20 -32.00 -31.73
N TYR A 242 -14.90 -31.83 -31.54
CA TYR A 242 -13.92 -32.91 -31.72
C TYR A 242 -14.18 -34.08 -30.76
N TYR A 243 -14.51 -33.81 -29.50
CA TYR A 243 -14.88 -34.82 -28.50
C TYR A 243 -16.10 -35.63 -28.92
N PHE A 244 -17.18 -34.97 -29.34
CA PHE A 244 -18.41 -35.63 -29.78
C PHE A 244 -18.22 -36.42 -31.08
N ILE A 245 -17.51 -35.88 -32.07
CA ILE A 245 -17.16 -36.62 -33.29
C ILE A 245 -16.35 -37.86 -32.95
N SER A 246 -15.34 -37.71 -32.09
CA SER A 246 -14.48 -38.82 -31.66
C SER A 246 -15.30 -39.93 -31.01
N ILE A 247 -16.25 -39.59 -30.13
CA ILE A 247 -17.17 -40.57 -29.53
C ILE A 247 -18.08 -41.21 -30.57
N LEU A 248 -18.65 -40.42 -31.47
CA LEU A 248 -19.58 -40.90 -32.50
C LEU A 248 -18.89 -41.90 -33.43
N ILE A 249 -17.67 -41.58 -33.89
CA ILE A 249 -16.85 -42.46 -34.74
C ILE A 249 -16.44 -43.73 -34.01
N THR A 250 -16.07 -43.63 -32.72
CA THR A 250 -15.58 -44.79 -31.95
C THR A 250 -16.68 -45.70 -31.43
N THR A 251 -17.89 -45.17 -31.21
CA THR A 251 -19.01 -45.92 -30.66
C THR A 251 -19.86 -46.55 -31.76
N LYS A 252 -20.00 -45.87 -32.90
CA LYS A 252 -20.80 -46.37 -34.02
C LYS A 252 -19.92 -47.20 -34.94
N ASN A 253 -20.32 -48.43 -35.21
CA ASN A 253 -19.61 -49.29 -36.14
C ASN A 253 -19.85 -48.83 -37.58
N PHE A 254 -18.96 -48.00 -38.11
CA PHE A 254 -18.99 -47.53 -39.50
C PHE A 254 -18.38 -48.51 -40.51
N GLY A 255 -18.04 -49.74 -40.10
CA GLY A 255 -17.37 -50.71 -40.97
C GLY A 255 -15.90 -50.36 -41.23
N LEU A 256 -15.31 -49.46 -40.45
CA LEU A 256 -13.88 -49.17 -40.48
C LEU A 256 -13.13 -50.34 -39.82
N THR A 257 -12.17 -50.93 -40.54
CA THR A 257 -11.37 -52.06 -40.03
C THR A 257 -10.47 -51.67 -38.86
N THR A 258 -9.98 -50.42 -38.83
CA THR A 258 -9.25 -49.85 -37.70
C THR A 258 -9.58 -48.37 -37.55
N ILE A 259 -9.79 -47.93 -36.31
CA ILE A 259 -10.01 -46.52 -35.99
C ILE A 259 -8.66 -45.89 -35.63
N PRO A 260 -8.27 -44.76 -36.25
CA PRO A 260 -7.03 -44.08 -35.90
C PRO A 260 -6.96 -43.72 -34.42
N GLN A 261 -5.78 -43.88 -33.80
CA GLN A 261 -5.59 -43.63 -32.36
C GLN A 261 -6.00 -42.22 -31.92
N GLY A 262 -5.90 -41.22 -32.82
CA GLY A 262 -6.31 -39.84 -32.55
C GLY A 262 -7.77 -39.68 -32.13
N PHE A 263 -8.68 -40.58 -32.54
CA PHE A 263 -10.10 -40.53 -32.18
C PHE A 263 -10.40 -41.13 -30.80
N PHE A 264 -9.43 -41.75 -30.12
CA PHE A 264 -9.59 -42.20 -28.74
C PHE A 264 -9.26 -41.09 -27.72
N ILE A 265 -9.36 -39.83 -28.14
CA ILE A 265 -9.06 -38.64 -27.35
C ILE A 265 -9.87 -38.57 -26.04
N TYR A 266 -11.09 -39.13 -26.00
CA TYR A 266 -11.93 -39.16 -24.81
C TYR A 266 -11.34 -40.02 -23.67
N LYS A 267 -10.37 -40.90 -23.98
CA LYS A 267 -9.59 -41.65 -22.99
C LYS A 267 -8.36 -40.87 -22.50
N SER A 268 -7.95 -39.82 -23.21
CA SER A 268 -6.79 -39.02 -22.85
C SER A 268 -7.08 -38.13 -21.63
N HIS A 269 -6.34 -38.32 -20.54
CA HIS A 269 -6.41 -37.45 -19.36
C HIS A 269 -5.99 -36.02 -19.70
N VAL A 270 -4.94 -35.86 -20.50
CA VAL A 270 -4.45 -34.54 -20.95
C VAL A 270 -5.56 -33.75 -21.65
N PHE A 271 -6.33 -34.40 -22.53
CA PHE A 271 -7.44 -33.75 -23.22
C PHE A 271 -8.55 -33.32 -22.24
N LYS A 272 -8.90 -34.17 -21.28
CA LYS A 272 -9.90 -33.84 -20.23
C LYS A 272 -9.46 -32.66 -19.38
N TYR A 273 -8.19 -32.61 -18.97
CA TYR A 273 -7.66 -31.47 -18.21
C TYR A 273 -7.70 -30.18 -19.03
N ILE A 274 -7.23 -30.22 -20.28
CA ILE A 274 -7.24 -29.04 -21.17
C ILE A 274 -8.68 -28.54 -21.35
N LEU A 275 -9.63 -29.44 -21.62
CA LEU A 275 -11.04 -29.09 -21.78
C LEU A 275 -11.63 -28.48 -20.50
N GLY A 276 -11.34 -29.07 -19.33
CA GLY A 276 -11.80 -28.56 -18.04
C GLY A 276 -11.22 -27.18 -17.70
N ILE A 277 -9.92 -26.98 -17.95
CA ILE A 277 -9.25 -25.69 -17.74
C ILE A 277 -9.81 -24.63 -18.70
N LEU A 278 -9.96 -24.96 -19.99
CA LEU A 278 -10.56 -24.05 -20.99
C LEU A 278 -11.99 -23.67 -20.59
N PHE A 279 -12.78 -24.63 -20.10
CA PHE A 279 -14.13 -24.38 -19.61
C PHE A 279 -14.14 -23.43 -18.42
N LEU A 280 -13.31 -23.68 -17.39
CA LEU A 280 -13.22 -22.81 -16.22
C LEU A 280 -12.74 -21.42 -16.57
N MET A 281 -11.79 -21.32 -17.50
CA MET A 281 -11.26 -20.05 -17.99
C MET A 281 -12.36 -19.24 -18.68
N HIS A 282 -13.06 -19.86 -19.63
CA HIS A 282 -14.17 -19.24 -20.36
C HIS A 282 -15.32 -18.86 -19.42
N ALA A 283 -15.69 -19.72 -18.47
CA ALA A 283 -16.72 -19.43 -17.49
C ALA A 283 -16.34 -18.23 -16.62
N SER A 284 -15.09 -18.15 -16.18
CA SER A 284 -14.59 -17.06 -15.34
C SER A 284 -14.56 -15.72 -16.10
N THR A 285 -14.08 -15.73 -17.36
CA THR A 285 -14.07 -14.52 -18.21
C THR A 285 -15.47 -14.10 -18.61
N SER A 286 -16.34 -15.04 -18.98
CA SER A 286 -17.74 -14.77 -19.33
C SER A 286 -18.52 -14.20 -18.13
N LEU A 287 -18.31 -14.75 -16.93
CA LEU A 287 -18.94 -14.22 -15.71
C LEU A 287 -18.46 -12.79 -15.41
N LYS A 288 -17.17 -12.53 -15.63
CA LYS A 288 -16.59 -11.20 -15.49
C LYS A 288 -17.22 -10.20 -16.47
N ILE A 289 -17.31 -10.57 -17.75
CA ILE A 289 -17.83 -9.70 -18.83
C ILE A 289 -19.33 -9.48 -18.71
N ASN A 290 -20.11 -10.50 -18.35
CA ASN A 290 -21.58 -10.39 -18.37
C ASN A 290 -22.17 -9.83 -17.07
N PHE A 291 -21.57 -10.12 -15.91
CA PHE A 291 -22.17 -9.77 -14.62
C PHE A 291 -21.35 -8.77 -13.79
N PHE A 292 -20.04 -8.71 -14.01
CA PHE A 292 -19.14 -8.02 -13.08
C PHE A 292 -18.19 -7.02 -13.74
N GLN A 293 -18.50 -6.46 -14.90
CA GLN A 293 -17.59 -5.59 -15.69
C GLN A 293 -16.83 -4.58 -14.84
N LYS A 294 -17.53 -3.81 -14.01
CA LYS A 294 -16.95 -2.74 -13.18
C LYS A 294 -16.66 -3.11 -11.72
N ASN A 295 -16.90 -4.36 -11.32
CA ASN A 295 -16.73 -4.76 -9.92
C ASN A 295 -15.27 -5.12 -9.60
N ILE A 296 -14.65 -4.33 -8.72
CA ILE A 296 -13.26 -4.51 -8.26
C ILE A 296 -13.09 -5.82 -7.49
N ILE A 297 -14.07 -6.23 -6.69
CA ILE A 297 -14.01 -7.46 -5.91
C ILE A 297 -13.97 -8.67 -6.83
N ALA A 298 -14.76 -8.65 -7.91
CA ALA A 298 -14.76 -9.72 -8.92
C ALA A 298 -13.42 -9.84 -9.66
N ASN A 299 -12.71 -8.72 -9.88
CA ASN A 299 -11.36 -8.74 -10.46
C ASN A 299 -10.36 -9.52 -9.59
N LEU A 300 -10.58 -9.56 -8.28
CA LEU A 300 -9.71 -10.29 -7.37
C LEU A 300 -10.17 -11.74 -7.18
N LEU A 301 -11.48 -11.96 -6.99
CA LEU A 301 -12.02 -13.28 -6.65
C LEU A 301 -12.07 -14.25 -7.84
N LEU A 302 -12.39 -13.78 -9.05
CA LEU A 302 -12.54 -14.68 -10.20
C LEU A 302 -11.23 -15.36 -10.63
N PRO A 303 -10.08 -14.67 -10.69
CA PRO A 303 -8.81 -15.34 -10.94
C PRO A 303 -8.43 -16.36 -9.86
N ILE A 304 -8.71 -16.07 -8.59
CA ILE A 304 -8.46 -16.99 -7.49
C ILE A 304 -9.35 -18.23 -7.63
N GLY A 305 -10.64 -18.03 -7.91
CA GLY A 305 -11.59 -19.11 -8.17
C GLY A 305 -11.19 -19.97 -9.36
N PHE A 306 -10.72 -19.35 -10.46
CA PHE A 306 -10.20 -20.05 -11.63
C PHE A 306 -8.98 -20.92 -11.29
N VAL A 307 -7.99 -20.37 -10.60
CA VAL A 307 -6.77 -21.12 -10.22
C VAL A 307 -7.15 -22.28 -9.31
N PHE A 308 -7.96 -22.04 -8.28
CA PHE A 308 -8.40 -23.08 -7.36
C PHE A 308 -9.20 -24.18 -8.09
N GLY A 309 -10.15 -23.80 -8.94
CA GLY A 309 -10.91 -24.74 -9.75
C GLY A 309 -10.03 -25.55 -10.70
N SER A 310 -9.03 -24.91 -11.31
CA SER A 310 -8.08 -25.60 -12.21
C SER A 310 -7.25 -26.63 -11.45
N VAL A 311 -6.78 -26.30 -10.24
CA VAL A 311 -6.10 -27.26 -9.37
C VAL A 311 -7.01 -28.43 -9.00
N LEU A 312 -8.28 -28.17 -8.66
CA LEU A 312 -9.24 -29.23 -8.36
C LEU A 312 -9.50 -30.15 -9.57
N VAL A 313 -9.59 -29.59 -10.78
CA VAL A 313 -9.73 -30.37 -12.02
C VAL A 313 -8.51 -31.24 -12.24
N LEU A 314 -7.30 -30.70 -12.01
CA LEU A 314 -6.05 -31.47 -12.14
C LEU A 314 -5.91 -32.58 -11.10
N LEU A 315 -6.50 -32.42 -9.90
CA LEU A 315 -6.43 -33.40 -8.82
C LEU A 315 -7.50 -34.51 -8.91
N ASN A 316 -8.64 -34.25 -9.56
CA ASN A 316 -9.80 -35.17 -9.58
C ASN A 316 -10.02 -35.93 -10.90
N PHE A 317 -9.29 -35.60 -11.96
CA PHE A 317 -9.32 -36.33 -13.24
C PHE A 317 -8.03 -37.10 -13.49
#